data_AF-A0A2H6EHU8-F1
#
_entry.id   AF-A0A2H6EHU8-F1
#
_cell.length_a   1.000
_cell.length_b   1.000
_cell.length_c   1.000
_cell.angle_alpha   90.00
_cell.angle_beta   90.00
_cell.angle_gamma   90.00
#
_symmetry.space_group_name_H-M   'P 1'
#
loop_
_entity.id
_entity.type
_entity.pdbx_description
1 polymer ?
#
loop_
_entity_poly.entity_id
_entity_poly.type
_entity_poly.pdbx_seq_one_letter_code
_entity_poly.pdbx_strand_id
1 'polypeptide(L)'
;MSTFYLRIEDKAKTRKILIDMAYLAKHNIIRLPKYYFEDGLYLPYKGNSYSESSVEKYELTKDKIIKEDENFYYFKFPFKHEQVEGVAV
;
A
#
# COMPACT_ATOMS: atom_id res chain seq x y z
N MET A 1 -12.99 7.60 -7.10
CA MET A 1 -11.65 7.14 -6.67
C MET A 1 -11.84 5.83 -5.94
N SER A 2 -11.12 4.79 -6.35
CA SER A 2 -11.15 3.50 -5.66
C SER A 2 -10.34 3.60 -4.37
N THR A 3 -10.81 2.96 -3.30
CA THR A 3 -10.08 2.88 -2.03
C THR A 3 -8.98 1.84 -2.13
N PHE A 4 -7.76 2.22 -1.74
CA PHE A 4 -6.63 1.30 -1.66
C PHE A 4 -6.40 0.81 -0.24
N TYR A 5 -6.05 -0.47 -0.15
CA TYR A 5 -5.77 -1.14 1.11
C TYR A 5 -4.39 -1.77 1.05
N LEU A 6 -3.58 -1.49 2.07
CA LEU A 6 -2.41 -2.29 2.37
C LEU A 6 -2.88 -3.62 2.95
N ARG A 7 -2.15 -4.68 2.62
CA ARG A 7 -2.42 -6.02 3.11
C ARG A 7 -1.25 -6.45 3.97
N ILE A 8 -1.56 -7.12 5.06
CA ILE A 8 -0.58 -7.90 5.81
C ILE A 8 -1.11 -9.32 5.93
N GLU A 9 -0.26 -10.28 5.60
CA GLU A 9 -0.56 -11.69 5.73
C GLU A 9 -0.14 -12.16 7.12
N ASP A 10 -1.14 -12.42 7.97
CA ASP A 10 -0.95 -13.22 9.17
C ASP A 10 -1.33 -14.68 8.86
N LYS A 11 -0.74 -15.64 9.58
CA LYS A 11 -0.73 -17.09 9.30
C LYS A 11 -2.06 -17.73 8.89
N ALA A 12 -3.21 -17.09 9.17
CA ALA A 12 -4.53 -17.53 8.73
C ALA A 12 -5.43 -16.41 8.14
N LYS A 13 -5.01 -15.13 8.15
CA LYS A 13 -5.87 -14.00 7.76
C LYS A 13 -5.08 -12.88 7.09
N THR A 14 -5.64 -12.31 6.03
CA THR A 14 -5.12 -11.07 5.44
C THR A 14 -5.82 -9.87 6.07
N ARG A 15 -5.09 -9.07 6.84
CA ARG A 15 -5.61 -7.82 7.41
C ARG A 15 -5.46 -6.71 6.36
N LYS A 16 -6.54 -5.94 6.18
CA LYS A 16 -6.58 -4.79 5.26
C LYS A 16 -6.44 -3.51 6.06
N ILE A 17 -5.46 -2.68 5.75
CA ILE A 17 -5.24 -1.35 6.33
C ILE A 17 -5.58 -0.32 5.27
N LEU A 18 -6.58 0.52 5.55
CA LEU A 18 -7.00 1.58 4.64
C LEU A 18 -5.89 2.63 4.54
N ILE A 19 -5.50 2.98 3.32
CA ILE A 19 -4.56 4.08 3.08
C ILE A 19 -5.32 5.41 3.11
N ASP A 20 -4.66 6.45 3.61
CA ASP A 20 -5.18 7.82 3.51
C ASP A 20 -5.22 8.28 2.05
N MET A 21 -6.40 8.18 1.44
CA MET A 21 -6.64 8.54 0.04
C MET A 21 -6.49 10.04 -0.21
N ALA A 22 -6.77 10.89 0.78
CA ALA A 22 -6.66 12.34 0.63
C ALA A 22 -5.19 12.76 0.52
N TYR A 23 -4.34 12.17 1.36
CA TYR A 23 -2.90 12.41 1.30
C TYR A 23 -2.27 11.81 0.04
N LEU A 24 -2.69 10.59 -0.33
CA LEU A 24 -2.22 9.93 -1.54
C LEU A 24 -2.59 10.72 -2.80
N ALA A 25 -3.84 11.15 -2.95
CA ALA A 25 -4.29 11.89 -4.13
C ALA A 25 -3.58 13.24 -4.30
N LYS A 26 -3.24 13.91 -3.18
CA LYS A 26 -2.59 15.23 -3.21
C LYS A 26 -1.07 15.16 -3.37
N HIS A 27 -0.43 14.20 -2.72
CA HIS A 27 1.04 14.13 -2.62
C HIS A 27 1.67 12.93 -3.32
N ASN A 28 0.86 11.97 -3.78
CA ASN A 28 1.31 10.69 -4.32
C ASN A 28 2.23 9.91 -3.36
N ILE A 29 1.89 9.98 -2.07
CA ILE A 29 2.63 9.37 -0.97
C ILE A 29 1.67 8.56 -0.11
N ILE A 30 2.07 7.34 0.27
CA ILE A 30 1.35 6.52 1.23
C ILE A 30 1.72 7.02 2.63
N ARG A 31 0.75 7.58 3.34
CA ARG A 31 0.89 7.91 4.76
C ARG A 31 0.35 6.75 5.60
N LEU A 32 1.22 6.12 6.38
CA LEU A 32 0.88 4.99 7.24
C LEU A 32 1.12 5.37 8.71
N PRO A 33 0.13 5.23 9.60
CA PRO A 33 0.38 5.37 11.03
C PRO A 33 1.38 4.33 11.56
N LYS A 34 2.33 4.74 12.40
CA LYS A 34 3.41 3.87 12.91
C LYS A 34 2.90 2.62 13.60
N TYR A 35 1.74 2.70 14.27
CA TYR A 35 1.12 1.56 14.96
C TYR A 35 0.53 0.49 14.03
N TYR A 36 0.35 0.80 12.73
CA TYR A 36 -0.04 -0.18 11.70
C TYR A 36 1.17 -0.72 10.93
N PHE A 37 2.37 -0.23 11.21
CA PHE A 37 3.57 -0.71 10.54
C PHE A 37 4.00 -2.03 11.18
N GLU A 38 3.88 -3.09 10.39
CA GLU A 38 4.19 -4.47 10.76
C GLU A 38 5.04 -5.09 9.63
N ASP A 39 5.93 -6.03 9.97
CA ASP A 39 6.72 -6.74 8.98
C ASP A 39 5.82 -7.57 8.04
N GLY A 40 6.09 -7.50 6.73
CA GLY A 40 5.25 -8.14 5.71
C GLY A 40 4.05 -7.31 5.23
N LEU A 41 4.00 -6.01 5.57
CA LEU A 41 3.04 -5.08 4.99
C LEU A 41 3.34 -4.89 3.49
N TYR A 42 2.34 -5.09 2.63
CA TYR A 42 2.49 -4.89 1.19
C TYR A 42 1.29 -4.19 0.56
N LEU A 43 1.55 -3.50 -0.54
CA LEU A 43 0.54 -2.95 -1.43
C LEU A 43 0.36 -3.91 -2.63
N PRO A 44 -0.83 -4.50 -2.82
CA PRO A 44 -1.11 -5.28 -4.02
C PRO A 44 -1.27 -4.37 -5.23
N TYR A 45 -0.55 -4.67 -6.32
CA TYR A 45 -0.69 -3.97 -7.60
C TYR A 45 -0.73 -4.96 -8.75
N LYS A 46 -1.44 -4.60 -9.81
CA LYS A 46 -1.45 -5.32 -11.08
C LYS A 46 -0.13 -5.04 -11.80
N GLY A 47 0.67 -6.08 -11.99
CA GLY A 47 1.89 -6.01 -12.79
C GLY A 47 1.57 -5.61 -14.24
N ASN A 48 2.51 -4.94 -14.90
CA ASN A 48 2.37 -4.54 -16.31
C ASN A 48 2.68 -5.69 -17.29
N SER A 49 2.88 -6.90 -16.78
CA SER A 49 3.12 -8.10 -17.60
C SER A 49 1.82 -8.57 -18.24
N TYR A 50 1.92 -8.98 -19.51
CA TYR A 50 0.88 -9.45 -20.42
C TYR A 50 -0.06 -10.57 -19.91
N SER A 51 0.06 -10.99 -18.65
CA SER A 51 -0.80 -11.96 -18.01
C SER A 51 -1.75 -11.20 -17.07
N GLU A 52 -3.00 -10.99 -17.49
CA GLU A 52 -4.07 -10.24 -16.81
C GLU A 52 -4.42 -10.68 -15.37
N SER A 53 -3.68 -11.61 -14.76
CA SER A 53 -4.03 -12.27 -13.50
C SER A 53 -2.93 -12.28 -12.43
N SER A 54 -1.77 -11.65 -12.65
CA SER A 54 -0.69 -11.63 -11.66
C SER A 54 -0.73 -10.34 -10.81
N VAL A 55 -1.32 -10.44 -9.62
CA VAL A 55 -1.21 -9.42 -8.58
C VAL A 55 0.15 -9.54 -7.92
N GLU A 56 0.99 -8.51 -8.06
CA GLU A 56 2.28 -8.42 -7.41
C GLU A 56 2.17 -7.71 -6.06
N LYS A 57 3.12 -8.00 -5.18
CA LYS A 57 3.17 -7.46 -3.81
C LYS A 57 4.31 -6.44 -3.73
N TYR A 58 3.97 -5.17 -3.51
CA TYR A 58 4.96 -4.16 -3.19
C TYR A 58 5.12 -4.04 -1.68
N GLU A 59 6.16 -4.66 -1.13
CA GLU A 59 6.43 -4.63 0.31
C GLU A 59 6.87 -3.24 0.77
N LEU A 60 6.25 -2.75 1.85
CA LEU A 60 6.60 -1.50 2.53
C LEU A 60 7.53 -1.84 3.67
N THR A 61 8.82 -1.85 3.36
CA THR A 61 9.90 -2.13 4.31
C THR A 61 10.51 -0.84 4.84
N LYS A 62 11.23 -0.90 5.95
CA LYS A 62 11.80 0.30 6.60
C LYS A 62 12.78 1.05 5.69
N ASP A 63 13.48 0.36 4.79
CA ASP A 63 14.40 0.97 3.82
C ASP A 63 13.69 1.85 2.78
N LYS A 64 12.39 1.67 2.56
CA LYS A 64 11.57 2.46 1.62
C LYS A 64 10.88 3.65 2.27
N ILE A 65 11.09 3.87 3.57
CA ILE A 65 10.55 5.02 4.28
C ILE A 65 11.27 6.27 3.78
N ILE A 66 10.54 7.16 3.11
CA ILE A 66 11.09 8.42 2.59
C ILE A 66 11.09 9.53 3.65
N LYS A 67 10.16 9.44 4.61
CA LYS A 67 10.01 10.38 5.71
C LYS A 67 9.33 9.67 6.87
N GLU A 68 9.65 10.08 8.08
CA GLU A 68 8.86 9.76 9.26
C GLU A 68 8.52 11.04 10.04
N ASP A 69 7.36 11.05 10.68
CA ASP A 69 6.98 12.03 11.70
C ASP A 69 6.73 11.28 13.03
N GLU A 70 6.30 11.98 14.07
CA GLU A 70 6.04 11.38 15.39
C GLU A 70 5.08 10.18 15.33
N ASN A 71 4.04 10.28 14.49
CA ASN A 71 2.94 9.31 14.44
C ASN A 71 2.82 8.54 13.11
N PHE A 72 3.56 8.94 12.06
CA PHE A 72 3.38 8.40 10.70
C PHE A 72 4.70 8.07 10.00
N TYR A 73 4.70 6.98 9.23
CA TYR A 73 5.67 6.69 8.19
C TYR A 73 5.12 7.10 6.82
N TYR A 74 5.99 7.62 5.98
CA TYR A 74 5.65 8.01 4.61
C TYR A 74 6.45 7.15 3.65
N PHE A 75 5.73 6.58 2.69
CA PHE A 75 6.31 5.76 1.63
C PHE A 75 5.99 6.36 0.27
N LYS A 76 6.95 6.26 -0.64
CA LYS A 76 6.71 6.65 -2.04
C LYS A 76 5.67 5.74 -2.65
N PHE A 77 4.74 6.29 -3.42
CA PHE A 77 3.82 5.52 -4.25
C PHE A 77 4.32 5.49 -5.70
N PRO A 78 5.02 4.43 -6.13
CA PRO A 78 5.59 4.38 -7.48
C PRO A 78 4.59 3.95 -8.56
N PHE A 79 3.37 3.57 -8.19
CA PHE A 79 2.37 3.00 -9.09
C PHE A 79 1.38 4.04 -9.61
N LYS A 80 0.69 3.72 -10.71
CA LYS A 80 -0.52 4.46 -11.09
C LYS A 80 -1.70 3.99 -10.26
N HIS A 81 -2.63 4.89 -9.98
CA HIS A 81 -3.87 4.60 -9.24
C HIS A 81 -4.65 3.44 -9.87
N GLU A 82 -4.62 3.32 -11.21
CA GLU A 82 -5.31 2.27 -11.97
C GLU A 82 -4.66 0.89 -11.84
N GLN A 83 -3.37 0.84 -11.49
CA GLN A 83 -2.63 -0.41 -11.30
C GLN A 83 -2.80 -0.96 -9.90
N VAL A 84 -3.14 -0.13 -8.91
CA VAL A 84 -3.32 -0.61 -7.55
C VAL A 84 -4.67 -1.30 -7.42
N GLU A 85 -4.66 -2.52 -6.88
CA GLU A 85 -5.88 -3.30 -6.73
C GLU A 85 -6.75 -2.67 -5.63
N GLY A 86 -7.67 -1.80 -6.04
CA GLY A 86 -8.76 -1.34 -5.20
C GLY A 86 -9.79 -2.45 -5.08
N VAL A 87 -9.83 -3.15 -3.95
CA VAL A 87 -10.96 -4.04 -3.65
C VAL A 87 -12.14 -3.17 -3.26
N ALA A 88 -12.86 -2.66 -4.25
CA ALA A 88 -14.26 -2.31 -4.09
C ALA A 88 -15.05 -3.54 -4.55
N VAL A 89 -15.48 -4.37 -3.59
CA VAL A 89 -16.67 -5.21 -3.77
C VAL A 89 -17.84 -4.40 -3.23
#